data_AF-A0A5B8VPF1-F1
#
_entry.id   AF-A0A5B8VPF1-F1
#
_cell.length_a   1.000
_cell.length_b   1.000
_cell.length_c   1.000
_cell.angle_alpha   90.00
_cell.angle_beta   90.00
_cell.angle_gamma   90.00
#
_symmetry.space_group_name_H-M   'P 1'
#
loop_
_entity.id
_entity.type
_entity.pdbx_description
1 polymer ?
#
loop_
_entity_poly.entity_id
_entity_poly.type
_entity_poly.pdbx_seq_one_letter_code
_entity_poly.pdbx_strand_id
1 'polypeptide(L)'
;MIASGRGFKSAFNASDIPATHKKLFESQKLYFVDEQHRCFLHAGFDRHLPFTLQKETTYYWDRELLEAALQRDAYYEKGVIPEGFYNDAPFKEIFIGHTPTTHIGDQTDKPLQVLNITDLDTGAGHQGRLTIMELPETAADFAANRYWQSDPLTQLYANSNR
;
A
#
# COMPACT_ATOMS: atom_id res chain seq x y z
N MET A 1 -3.02 -7.93 -21.19
CA MET A 1 -1.87 -8.84 -21.00
C MET A 1 -1.01 -8.26 -19.89
N ILE A 2 -0.94 -8.95 -18.74
CA ILE A 2 -0.10 -8.50 -17.62
C ILE A 2 1.33 -8.96 -17.93
N ALA A 3 2.28 -8.02 -17.96
CA ALA A 3 3.68 -8.33 -18.17
C ALA A 3 4.18 -9.20 -17.02
N SER A 4 4.42 -10.48 -17.28
CA SER A 4 5.13 -11.36 -16.35
C SER A 4 6.57 -10.87 -16.26
N GLY A 5 6.93 -10.29 -15.11
CA GLY A 5 8.27 -9.78 -14.83
C GLY A 5 9.31 -10.88 -15.04
N ARG A 6 10.15 -10.72 -16.06
CA ARG A 6 11.37 -11.52 -16.20
C ARG A 6 12.37 -10.98 -15.18
N GLY A 7 12.32 -11.51 -13.97
CA GLY A 7 13.43 -11.35 -13.02
C GLY A 7 14.73 -11.83 -13.66
N PHE A 8 15.87 -11.34 -13.15
CA PHE A 8 17.18 -11.89 -13.54
C PHE A 8 17.12 -13.42 -13.42
N LYS A 9 17.38 -14.13 -14.53
CA LYS A 9 17.56 -15.59 -14.51
C LYS A 9 18.85 -15.88 -13.75
N SER A 10 18.76 -15.90 -12.43
CA SER A 10 19.76 -16.48 -11.56
C SER A 10 19.58 -18.00 -11.59
N ALA A 11 20.66 -18.75 -11.44
CA ALA A 11 20.63 -20.22 -11.36
C ALA A 11 20.06 -20.73 -10.02
N PHE A 12 19.42 -19.86 -9.23
CA PHE A 12 18.90 -20.18 -7.91
C PHE A 12 17.56 -20.92 -8.02
N ASN A 13 17.42 -22.00 -7.26
CA ASN A 13 16.18 -22.74 -7.05
C ASN A 13 15.61 -22.45 -5.65
N ALA A 14 14.36 -22.85 -5.39
CA ALA A 14 13.72 -22.66 -4.08
C ALA A 14 14.50 -23.32 -2.91
N SER A 15 15.31 -24.35 -3.21
CA SER A 15 16.23 -24.98 -2.25
C SER A 15 17.31 -24.03 -1.75
N ASP A 16 17.73 -23.06 -2.58
CA ASP A 16 18.88 -22.19 -2.34
C ASP A 16 18.52 -21.00 -1.45
N ILE A 17 17.22 -20.79 -1.18
CA ILE A 17 16.76 -19.76 -0.25
C ILE A 17 17.25 -20.12 1.16
N PRO A 18 18.08 -19.27 1.81
CA PRO A 18 18.58 -19.52 3.14
C PRO A 18 17.46 -19.78 4.15
N ALA A 19 17.68 -20.69 5.10
CA ALA A 19 16.69 -20.97 6.14
C ALA A 19 16.29 -19.72 6.94
N THR A 20 17.23 -18.78 7.13
CA THR A 20 16.96 -17.48 7.75
C THR A 20 15.97 -16.63 6.96
N HIS A 21 16.02 -16.67 5.63
CA HIS A 21 15.07 -15.96 4.77
C HIS A 21 13.72 -16.65 4.77
N LYS A 22 13.66 -17.99 4.73
CA LYS A 22 12.40 -18.74 4.87
C LYS A 22 11.68 -18.36 6.17
N LYS A 23 12.42 -18.35 7.29
CA LYS A 23 11.90 -17.93 8.60
C LYS A 23 11.40 -16.48 8.59
N LEU A 24 12.09 -15.57 7.88
CA LEU A 24 11.64 -14.19 7.72
C LEU A 24 10.28 -14.14 6.99
N PHE A 25 10.14 -14.84 5.86
CA PHE A 25 8.88 -14.91 5.11
C PHE A 25 7.75 -15.58 5.90
N GLU A 26 8.04 -16.63 6.66
CA GLU A 26 7.08 -17.31 7.54
C GLU A 26 6.60 -16.43 8.70
N SER A 27 7.39 -15.43 9.11
CA SER A 27 7.07 -14.52 10.20
C SER A 27 6.23 -13.30 9.78
N GLN A 28 5.87 -13.20 8.49
CA GLN A 28 5.07 -12.10 7.98
C GLN A 28 3.68 -12.08 8.60
N LYS A 29 3.21 -10.88 8.92
CA LYS A 29 1.85 -10.65 9.39
C LYS A 29 1.02 -10.10 8.23
N LEU A 30 -0.22 -10.58 8.11
CA LEU A 30 -1.17 -10.07 7.11
C LEU A 30 -1.49 -8.59 7.31
N TYR A 31 -1.51 -8.17 8.56
CA TYR A 31 -1.65 -6.78 8.98
C TYR A 31 -0.98 -6.57 10.35
N PHE A 32 -0.78 -5.30 10.71
CA PHE A 32 -0.35 -4.88 12.02
C PHE A 32 -1.25 -3.71 12.48
N VAL A 33 -1.73 -3.76 13.72
CA VAL A 33 -2.48 -2.66 14.34
C VAL A 33 -1.68 -2.18 15.54
N ASP A 34 -1.42 -0.88 15.59
CA ASP A 34 -0.66 -0.29 16.69
C ASP A 34 -1.56 0.23 17.82
N GLU A 35 -0.92 0.76 18.87
CA GLU A 35 -1.58 1.29 20.07
C GLU A 35 -2.46 2.52 19.79
N GLN A 36 -2.27 3.19 18.64
CA GLN A 36 -3.07 4.34 18.22
C GLN A 36 -4.27 3.93 17.37
N HIS A 37 -4.50 2.63 17.17
CA HIS A 37 -5.51 2.06 16.27
C HIS A 37 -5.27 2.45 14.80
N ARG A 38 -4.00 2.50 14.37
CA ARG A 38 -3.60 2.60 12.97
C ARG A 38 -3.36 1.20 12.42
N CYS A 39 -3.90 0.91 11.25
CA CYS A 39 -3.78 -0.39 10.59
C CYS A 39 -2.77 -0.31 9.45
N PHE A 40 -1.84 -1.26 9.40
CA PHE A 40 -0.84 -1.42 8.36
C PHE A 40 -1.07 -2.76 7.68
N LEU A 41 -1.38 -2.76 6.38
CA LEU A 41 -1.61 -3.97 5.60
C LEU A 41 -1.10 -3.78 4.17
N HIS A 42 -0.93 -4.87 3.42
CA HIS A 42 -0.30 -4.77 2.10
C HIS A 42 -1.20 -4.07 1.07
N ALA A 43 -2.48 -4.45 0.98
CA ALA A 43 -3.36 -4.04 -0.11
C ALA A 43 -4.67 -3.37 0.38
N GLY A 44 -5.58 -4.13 0.99
CA GLY A 44 -6.89 -3.62 1.39
C GLY A 44 -7.73 -4.66 2.11
N PHE A 45 -9.02 -4.40 2.29
CA PHE A 45 -9.97 -5.33 2.90
C PHE A 45 -11.39 -5.03 2.40
N ASP A 46 -12.27 -6.04 2.41
CA ASP A 46 -13.67 -5.82 2.05
C ASP A 46 -14.35 -4.96 3.12
N ARG A 47 -14.66 -3.70 2.78
CA ARG A 47 -15.30 -2.74 3.68
C ARG A 47 -16.70 -3.15 4.14
N HIS A 48 -17.31 -4.16 3.53
CA HIS A 48 -18.63 -4.68 3.87
C HIS A 48 -18.58 -5.84 4.89
N LEU A 49 -17.41 -6.39 5.18
CA LEU A 49 -17.23 -7.45 6.17
C LEU A 49 -16.52 -6.91 7.42
N PRO A 50 -16.74 -7.52 8.60
CA PRO A 50 -15.89 -7.26 9.75
C PRO A 50 -14.43 -7.49 9.41
N PHE A 51 -13.55 -6.59 9.87
CA PHE A 51 -12.14 -6.60 9.47
C PHE A 51 -11.46 -7.95 9.72
N THR A 52 -11.84 -8.68 10.78
CA THR A 52 -11.26 -9.98 11.13
C THR A 52 -11.89 -11.17 10.39
N LEU A 53 -13.02 -10.99 9.69
CA LEU A 53 -13.74 -12.04 8.96
C LEU A 53 -13.47 -12.00 7.45
N GLN A 54 -12.25 -11.61 7.08
CA GLN A 54 -11.77 -11.57 5.71
C GLN A 54 -11.15 -12.91 5.31
N LYS A 55 -11.10 -13.19 4.00
CA LYS A 55 -10.14 -14.19 3.49
C LYS A 55 -8.74 -13.59 3.63
N GLU A 56 -7.75 -14.41 4.01
CA GLU A 56 -6.36 -13.93 4.16
C GLU A 56 -5.84 -13.23 2.90
N THR A 57 -6.19 -13.76 1.73
CA THR A 57 -5.85 -13.20 0.41
C THR A 57 -6.31 -11.77 0.22
N THR A 58 -7.41 -11.37 0.87
CA THR A 58 -7.95 -10.03 0.73
C THR A 58 -6.95 -8.98 1.23
N TYR A 59 -6.29 -9.23 2.37
CA TYR A 59 -5.32 -8.28 2.96
C TYR A 59 -4.15 -7.93 2.04
N TYR A 60 -3.84 -8.78 1.05
CA TYR A 60 -2.70 -8.60 0.14
C TYR A 60 -3.06 -8.61 -1.35
N TRP A 61 -4.34 -8.70 -1.73
CA TRP A 61 -4.78 -8.58 -3.12
C TRP A 61 -5.92 -7.60 -3.36
N ASP A 62 -6.59 -7.11 -2.32
CA ASP A 62 -7.71 -6.19 -2.49
C ASP A 62 -7.28 -4.84 -3.10
N ARG A 63 -8.06 -4.37 -4.06
CA ARG A 63 -7.94 -3.03 -4.67
C ARG A 63 -9.23 -2.23 -4.53
N GLU A 64 -10.33 -2.90 -4.16
CA GLU A 64 -11.67 -2.30 -4.15
C GLU A 64 -11.81 -1.28 -3.02
N LEU A 65 -11.12 -1.46 -1.89
CA LEU A 65 -11.14 -0.51 -0.78
C LEU A 65 -10.69 0.90 -1.22
N LEU A 66 -9.52 0.99 -1.86
CA LEU A 66 -8.95 2.26 -2.31
C LEU A 66 -9.77 2.87 -3.45
N GLU A 67 -10.22 2.05 -4.41
CA GLU A 67 -11.10 2.49 -5.49
C GLU A 67 -12.42 3.08 -4.96
N ALA A 68 -13.05 2.42 -3.97
CA ALA A 68 -14.27 2.90 -3.34
C ALA A 68 -14.06 4.19 -2.54
N ALA A 69 -12.89 4.37 -1.93
CA ALA A 69 -12.53 5.58 -1.21
C ALA A 69 -12.36 6.76 -2.17
N LEU A 70 -11.64 6.56 -3.28
CA LEU A 70 -11.42 7.57 -4.33
C LEU A 70 -12.71 8.08 -4.96
N GLN A 71 -13.67 7.20 -5.20
CA GLN A 71 -14.98 7.59 -5.72
C GLN A 71 -15.75 8.48 -4.75
N ARG A 72 -15.49 8.38 -3.43
CA ARG A 72 -16.15 9.20 -2.42
C ARG A 72 -15.41 10.49 -2.13
N ASP A 73 -14.08 10.51 -2.16
CA ASP A 73 -13.25 11.68 -1.80
C ASP A 73 -13.69 12.96 -2.52
N ALA A 74 -14.12 12.87 -3.78
CA ALA A 74 -14.65 13.99 -4.56
C ALA A 74 -15.84 14.73 -3.90
N TYR A 75 -16.47 14.12 -2.90
CA TYR A 75 -17.65 14.63 -2.20
C TYR A 75 -17.41 14.94 -0.71
N TYR A 76 -16.25 14.59 -0.14
CA TYR A 76 -15.98 14.72 1.29
C TYR A 76 -14.64 15.40 1.55
N GLU A 77 -14.52 16.04 2.71
CA GLU A 77 -13.24 16.59 3.16
C GLU A 77 -12.25 15.45 3.48
N LYS A 78 -10.96 15.69 3.24
CA LYS A 78 -9.90 14.73 3.56
C LYS A 78 -9.93 14.36 5.04
N GLY A 79 -9.75 13.07 5.34
CA GLY A 79 -9.83 12.55 6.70
C GLY A 79 -11.26 12.36 7.24
N VAL A 80 -12.29 12.87 6.57
CA VAL A 80 -13.69 12.67 6.97
C VAL A 80 -14.22 11.38 6.36
N ILE A 81 -14.55 10.40 7.20
CA ILE A 81 -15.09 9.12 6.77
C ILE A 81 -16.62 9.22 6.68
N PRO A 82 -17.24 8.97 5.52
CA PRO A 82 -18.69 8.98 5.39
C PRO A 82 -19.34 7.90 6.25
N GLU A 83 -20.51 8.20 6.82
CA GLU A 83 -21.31 7.22 7.54
C GLU A 83 -21.62 6.00 6.63
N GLY A 84 -21.40 4.79 7.15
CA GLY A 84 -21.59 3.55 6.40
C GLY A 84 -20.54 3.26 5.32
N PHE A 85 -19.42 4.00 5.27
CA PHE A 85 -18.30 3.64 4.39
C PHE A 85 -17.71 2.27 4.79
N TYR A 86 -17.49 2.07 6.09
CA TYR A 86 -17.11 0.80 6.68
C TYR A 86 -18.31 0.15 7.37
N ASN A 87 -18.41 -1.18 7.29
CA ASN A 87 -19.38 -1.94 8.07
C ASN A 87 -18.95 -2.07 9.55
N ASP A 88 -17.69 -2.42 9.80
CA ASP A 88 -17.15 -2.66 11.15
C ASP A 88 -15.61 -2.51 11.20
N ALA A 89 -15.07 -1.44 10.62
CA ALA A 89 -13.63 -1.16 10.64
C ALA A 89 -13.33 0.16 11.39
N PRO A 90 -12.92 0.12 12.66
CA PRO A 90 -12.72 1.31 13.48
C PRO A 90 -11.25 1.77 13.53
N PHE A 91 -10.56 1.80 12.38
CA PHE A 91 -9.18 2.31 12.34
C PHE A 91 -9.17 3.82 12.20
N LYS A 92 -8.32 4.48 12.99
CA LYS A 92 -8.09 5.92 12.82
C LYS A 92 -7.46 6.20 11.47
N GLU A 93 -6.50 5.37 11.08
CA GLU A 93 -5.78 5.45 9.82
C GLU A 93 -5.47 4.05 9.29
N ILE A 94 -5.41 3.94 7.97
CA ILE A 94 -5.12 2.71 7.24
C ILE A 94 -3.97 2.99 6.27
N PHE A 95 -2.87 2.29 6.42
CA PHE A 95 -1.69 2.40 5.56
C PHE A 95 -1.59 1.18 4.65
N ILE A 96 -1.55 1.44 3.34
CA ILE A 96 -1.52 0.41 2.31
C ILE A 96 -0.39 0.65 1.31
N GLY A 97 -0.18 -0.36 0.46
CA GLY A 97 0.56 -0.26 -0.78
C GLY A 97 -0.17 -1.03 -1.88
N HIS A 98 0.54 -1.91 -2.59
CA HIS A 98 0.01 -2.85 -3.58
C HIS A 98 -0.50 -2.24 -4.89
N THR A 99 -1.14 -1.07 -4.82
CA THR A 99 -1.70 -0.35 -5.96
C THR A 99 -0.87 0.89 -6.22
N PRO A 100 0.04 0.88 -7.21
CA PRO A 100 0.89 2.04 -7.44
C PRO A 100 0.07 3.30 -7.70
N THR A 101 0.32 4.37 -6.96
CA THR A 101 -0.34 5.68 -7.14
C THR A 101 -0.14 6.25 -8.55
N THR A 102 0.93 5.81 -9.23
CA THR A 102 1.21 6.13 -10.64
C THR A 102 0.22 5.49 -11.62
N HIS A 103 -0.60 4.54 -11.17
CA HIS A 103 -1.61 3.84 -11.97
C HIS A 103 -3.06 4.17 -11.55
N ILE A 104 -3.25 5.12 -10.63
CA ILE A 104 -4.56 5.47 -10.07
C ILE A 104 -4.95 6.90 -10.49
N GLY A 105 -6.20 7.11 -10.90
CA GLY A 105 -6.79 8.45 -11.09
C GLY A 105 -5.96 9.38 -11.99
N ASP A 106 -5.68 10.59 -11.49
CA ASP A 106 -4.84 11.61 -12.14
C ASP A 106 -3.35 11.26 -12.23
N GLN A 107 -2.96 10.08 -11.71
CA GLN A 107 -1.60 9.53 -11.69
C GLN A 107 -0.60 10.44 -10.97
N THR A 108 -0.13 10.01 -9.81
CA THR A 108 0.88 10.74 -9.03
C THR A 108 2.04 9.85 -8.64
N ASP A 109 3.25 10.41 -8.62
CA ASP A 109 4.45 9.76 -8.10
C ASP A 109 4.65 10.00 -6.60
N LYS A 110 3.64 10.53 -5.89
CA LYS A 110 3.66 10.86 -4.47
C LYS A 110 2.69 9.98 -3.67
N PRO A 111 2.88 9.84 -2.35
CA PRO A 111 1.89 9.19 -1.50
C PRO A 111 0.51 9.82 -1.64
N LEU A 112 -0.50 8.97 -1.63
CA LEU A 112 -1.88 9.36 -1.85
C LEU A 112 -2.66 9.14 -0.56
N GLN A 113 -3.32 10.19 -0.07
CA GLN A 113 -4.26 10.07 1.03
C GLN A 113 -5.66 10.37 0.55
N VAL A 114 -6.57 9.46 0.89
CA VAL A 114 -7.99 9.52 0.55
C VAL A 114 -8.79 9.00 1.75
N LEU A 115 -9.77 9.77 2.22
CA LEU A 115 -10.44 9.51 3.51
C LEU A 115 -9.40 9.30 4.63
N ASN A 116 -9.45 8.17 5.35
CA ASN A 116 -8.46 7.76 6.35
C ASN A 116 -7.43 6.73 5.83
N ILE A 117 -7.31 6.59 4.51
CA ILE A 117 -6.43 5.63 3.85
C ILE A 117 -5.24 6.38 3.26
N THR A 118 -4.03 5.91 3.56
CA THR A 118 -2.78 6.42 3.00
C THR A 118 -2.07 5.31 2.23
N ASP A 119 -1.94 5.52 0.93
CA ASP A 119 -1.20 4.64 0.01
C ASP A 119 0.23 5.18 -0.18
N LEU A 120 1.21 4.33 0.13
CA LEU A 120 2.64 4.63 0.02
C LEU A 120 3.29 3.98 -1.22
N ASP A 121 2.56 3.15 -1.98
CA ASP A 121 3.12 2.52 -3.18
C ASP A 121 3.22 3.53 -4.31
N THR A 122 4.36 4.20 -4.39
CA THR A 122 4.67 5.14 -5.46
C THR A 122 5.38 4.48 -6.65
N GLY A 123 5.21 3.17 -6.83
CA GLY A 123 5.64 2.44 -8.03
C GLY A 123 7.13 2.06 -8.06
N ALA A 124 7.78 1.89 -6.91
CA ALA A 124 9.19 1.48 -6.81
C ALA A 124 9.48 0.09 -7.39
N GLY A 125 8.48 -0.78 -7.59
CA GLY A 125 8.65 -2.04 -8.33
C GLY A 125 8.75 -1.83 -9.85
N HIS A 126 8.36 -0.65 -10.32
CA HIS A 126 8.25 -0.28 -11.72
C HIS A 126 9.01 1.04 -11.97
N GLN A 127 8.45 2.04 -12.63
CA GLN A 127 9.23 3.23 -13.03
C GLN A 127 9.20 4.35 -12.00
N GLY A 128 8.51 4.14 -10.87
CA GLY A 128 8.29 5.13 -9.84
C GLY A 128 9.39 5.21 -8.80
N ARG A 129 9.01 5.64 -7.60
CA ARG A 129 9.91 5.98 -6.50
C ARG A 129 9.69 5.06 -5.31
N LEU A 130 10.74 4.81 -4.53
CA LEU A 130 10.62 4.22 -3.20
C LEU A 130 10.24 5.31 -2.21
N THR A 131 9.18 5.09 -1.44
CA THR A 131 8.68 6.03 -0.44
C THR A 131 8.93 5.48 0.97
N ILE A 132 9.37 6.36 1.87
CA ILE A 132 9.30 6.18 3.31
C ILE A 132 8.56 7.36 3.93
N MET A 133 7.75 7.11 4.95
CA MET A 133 6.91 8.11 5.61
C MET A 133 7.13 8.10 7.12
N GLU A 134 7.19 9.28 7.71
CA GLU A 134 7.01 9.48 9.14
C GLU A 134 5.52 9.48 9.45
N LEU A 135 5.09 8.61 10.39
CA LEU A 135 3.68 8.45 10.68
C LEU A 135 3.07 9.74 11.27
N PRO A 136 1.94 10.22 10.73
CA PRO A 136 1.25 11.38 11.28
C PRO A 136 0.60 11.06 12.63
N GLU A 137 0.23 12.11 13.38
CA GLU A 137 -0.51 11.97 14.63
C GLU A 137 -2.00 11.71 14.37
N THR A 138 -2.55 12.34 13.32
CA THR A 138 -3.91 12.09 12.82
C THR A 138 -3.94 12.09 11.29
N ALA A 139 -5.00 11.52 10.70
CA ALA A 139 -5.22 11.53 9.26
C ALA A 139 -5.22 12.95 8.69
N ALA A 140 -5.74 13.92 9.43
CA ALA A 140 -5.76 15.33 9.02
C ALA A 140 -4.36 15.97 8.99
N ASP A 141 -3.40 15.42 9.72
CA ASP A 141 -2.01 15.91 9.80
C ASP A 141 -1.12 15.34 8.69
N PHE A 142 -1.70 14.69 7.69
CA PHE A 142 -0.99 14.28 6.49
C PHE A 142 -0.50 15.53 5.74
N ALA A 143 0.78 15.82 5.92
CA ALA A 143 1.46 16.88 5.21
C ALA A 143 2.38 16.28 4.15
N ALA A 144 2.40 16.89 2.97
CA ALA A 144 3.27 16.50 1.87
C ALA A 144 4.78 16.56 2.18
N ASN A 145 5.15 17.04 3.38
CA ASN A 145 6.53 17.17 3.86
C ASN A 145 6.95 16.07 4.86
N ARG A 146 6.09 15.08 5.17
CA ARG A 146 6.39 14.00 6.12
C ARG A 146 6.80 12.68 5.46
N TYR A 147 7.20 12.73 4.19
CA TYR A 147 7.71 11.57 3.47
C TYR A 147 8.97 11.93 2.69
N TRP A 148 9.79 10.92 2.43
CA TRP A 148 10.98 11.01 1.60
C TRP A 148 10.88 9.99 0.50
N GLN A 149 11.35 10.38 -0.69
CA GLN A 149 11.36 9.50 -1.85
C GLN A 149 12.74 9.40 -2.45
N SER A 150 13.03 8.24 -3.01
CA SER A 150 14.18 8.09 -3.91
C SER A 150 13.99 8.88 -5.20
N ASP A 151 15.07 9.03 -5.96
CA ASP A 151 14.95 9.32 -7.39
C ASP A 151 14.16 8.20 -8.09
N PRO A 152 13.49 8.46 -9.23
CA PRO A 152 12.77 7.44 -9.97
C PRO A 152 13.72 6.32 -10.40
N LEU A 153 13.24 5.08 -10.43
CA LEU A 153 14.09 3.96 -10.83
C LEU A 153 14.69 4.09 -12.22
N THR A 154 14.00 4.76 -13.15
CA THR A 154 14.51 5.06 -14.49
C THR A 154 15.76 5.94 -14.48
N GLN A 155 15.97 6.73 -13.43
CA GLN A 155 17.17 7.54 -13.24
C GLN A 155 18.27 6.76 -12.49
N LEU A 156 17.90 6.09 -11.39
CA LEU A 156 18.85 5.33 -10.57
C LEU A 156 19.49 4.16 -11.34
N TYR A 157 18.75 3.57 -12.26
CA TYR A 157 19.19 2.42 -13.05
C TYR A 157 18.95 2.62 -14.55
N ALA A 158 19.33 3.81 -15.06
CA ALA A 158 19.17 4.16 -16.48
C ALA A 158 19.82 3.14 -17.46
N ASN A 159 20.85 2.42 -17.00
CA ASN A 159 21.60 1.44 -17.80
C ASN A 159 21.19 -0.02 -17.54
N SER A 160 20.21 -0.27 -16.66
CA SER A 160 19.69 -1.63 -16.50
C SER A 160 18.50 -1.82 -17.44
N ASN A 161 18.70 -2.58 -18.51
CA ASN A 161 17.60 -3.00 -19.38
C ASN A 161 16.62 -3.86 -18.56
N ARG A 162 15.34 -3.51 -18.60
CA ARG A 162 14.22 -4.34 -18.12
C ARG A 162 13.78 -5.33 -19.18
#